data_AF-A0A0F9JS09-F1
#
_entry.id   AF-A0A0F9JS09-F1
#
_cell.length_a   1.000
_cell.length_b   1.000
_cell.length_c   1.000
_cell.angle_alpha   90.00
_cell.angle_beta   90.00
_cell.angle_gamma   90.00
#
_symmetry.space_group_name_H-M   'P 1'
#
loop_
_entity.id
_entity.type
_entity.pdbx_description
1 polymer ?
#
loop_
_entity_poly.entity_id
_entity_poly.type
_entity_poly.pdbx_seq_one_letter_code
_entity_poly.pdbx_strand_id
1 'polypeptide(L)' 'ERNVQAKLTEKEVADIKALTSNGRASQKALAKHYDVTIAAINYIVNGHTWKHVQPASGDVWFPKIDASIGKRSKGVSK' A
#
# COMPACT_ATOMS: atom_id res chain seq x y z
N GLU A 1 8.00 8.16 -19.25
CA GLU A 1 9.23 8.35 -18.45
C GLU A 1 9.34 7.22 -17.42
N ARG A 2 10.45 6.47 -17.39
CA ARG A 2 10.69 5.43 -16.38
C ARG A 2 11.62 6.02 -15.34
N ASN A 3 11.08 6.36 -14.18
CA ASN A 3 11.89 6.88 -13.08
C ASN A 3 12.67 5.70 -12.47
N VAL A 4 13.88 5.45 -12.97
CA VAL A 4 14.71 4.27 -12.63
C VAL A 4 15.16 4.26 -11.16
N GLN A 5 14.95 5.37 -10.44
CA GLN A 5 15.22 5.50 -9.01
C GLN A 5 14.00 5.23 -8.11
N ALA A 6 12.82 4.99 -8.68
CA ALA A 6 11.66 4.66 -7.89
C ALA A 6 11.81 3.23 -7.36
N LYS A 7 12.08 3.10 -6.05
CA LYS A 7 12.07 1.80 -5.33
C LYS A 7 10.74 1.05 -5.42
N LEU A 8 9.68 1.73 -5.85
CA LEU A 8 8.31 1.23 -5.92
C LEU A 8 7.82 1.21 -7.37
N THR A 9 7.22 0.11 -7.77
CA THR A 9 6.52 -0.05 -9.04
C THR A 9 5.03 0.35 -8.94
N GLU A 10 4.40 0.64 -10.08
CA GLU A 10 2.96 0.98 -10.14
C GLU A 10 2.08 -0.09 -9.49
N LYS A 11 2.44 -1.36 -9.66
CA LYS A 11 1.73 -2.49 -9.06
C LYS A 11 1.84 -2.47 -7.53
N GLU A 12 3.05 -2.31 -6.99
CA GLU A 12 3.27 -2.21 -5.55
C GLU A 12 2.54 -1.01 -4.94
N VAL A 13 2.50 0.12 -5.65
CA VAL A 13 1.74 1.30 -5.25
C VAL A 13 0.23 1.02 -5.23
N ALA A 14 -0.30 0.31 -6.23
CA ALA A 14 -1.69 -0.11 -6.26
C ALA A 14 -2.05 -1.03 -5.07
N ASP A 15 -1.16 -1.97 -4.74
CA ASP A 15 -1.28 -2.85 -3.56
C ASP A 15 -1.23 -2.03 -2.26
N ILE A 16 -0.27 -1.13 -2.08
CA ILE A 16 -0.15 -0.26 -0.89
C ILE A 16 -1.44 0.54 -0.66
N LYS A 17 -2.00 1.13 -1.72
CA LYS A 17 -3.24 1.92 -1.63
C LYS A 17 -4.43 1.04 -1.21
N ALA A 18 -4.56 -0.15 -1.81
CA ALA A 18 -5.63 -1.07 -1.47
C ALA A 18 -5.49 -1.64 -0.05
N LEU A 19 -4.26 -1.99 0.39
CA LEU A 19 -3.98 -2.49 1.73
C LEU A 19 -4.27 -1.44 2.81
N THR A 20 -3.94 -0.18 2.54
CA THR A 20 -4.20 0.93 3.47
C THR A 20 -5.69 1.29 3.50
N SER A 21 -6.35 1.34 2.34
CA SER A 21 -7.79 1.64 2.24
C SER A 21 -8.65 0.58 2.92
N ASN A 22 -8.26 -0.70 2.83
CA ASN A 22 -8.94 -1.79 3.52
C ASN A 22 -8.54 -1.92 5.00
N GLY A 23 -7.61 -1.09 5.50
CA GLY A 23 -7.09 -1.17 6.87
C GLY A 23 -6.39 -2.49 7.18
N ARG A 24 -5.96 -3.23 6.15
CA ARG A 24 -5.36 -4.57 6.25
C ARG A 24 -3.89 -4.53 6.67
N ALA A 25 -3.22 -3.41 6.46
CA ALA A 25 -1.82 -3.22 6.85
C ALA A 25 -1.59 -1.83 7.45
N SER A 26 -0.67 -1.73 8.39
CA SER A 26 -0.22 -0.45 8.94
C SER A 26 0.83 0.19 8.03
N GLN A 27 0.80 1.51 7.88
CA GLN A 27 1.78 2.27 7.08
C GLN A 27 3.22 1.98 7.51
N LYS A 28 3.47 1.78 8.81
CA LYS A 28 4.79 1.39 9.35
C LYS A 28 5.28 0.04 8.85
N ALA A 29 4.39 -0.95 8.73
CA ALA A 29 4.74 -2.27 8.24
C ALA A 29 5.02 -2.25 6.73
N LEU A 30 4.19 -1.53 5.97
CA LEU A 30 4.38 -1.32 4.53
C LEU A 30 5.71 -0.58 4.26
N ALA A 31 5.98 0.49 5.00
CA ALA A 31 7.23 1.23 4.91
C ALA A 31 8.46 0.34 5.11
N LYS A 32 8.45 -0.51 6.15
CA LYS A 32 9.55 -1.46 6.41
C LYS A 32 9.67 -2.52 5.30
N HIS A 33 8.54 -3.00 4.77
CA HIS A 33 8.54 -4.06 3.77
C HIS A 33 9.07 -3.59 2.41
N TYR A 34 8.64 -2.41 1.98
CA TYR A 34 9.05 -1.82 0.70
C TYR A 34 10.31 -0.96 0.80
N ASP A 35 10.98 -0.95 1.97
CA ASP A 35 12.16 -0.12 2.24
C ASP A 35 11.97 1.37 1.88
N VAL A 36 10.79 1.89 2.23
CA VAL A 36 10.40 3.30 2.03
C VAL A 36 10.04 3.96 3.35
N THR A 37 9.98 5.29 3.33
CA THR A 37 9.57 6.04 4.50
C THR A 37 8.05 5.97 4.70
N ILE A 38 7.61 6.09 5.96
CA ILE A 38 6.17 6.20 6.29
C ILE A 38 5.56 7.42 5.58
N ALA A 39 6.33 8.51 5.45
CA ALA A 39 5.92 9.69 4.71
C ALA A 39 5.63 9.39 3.23
N ALA A 40 6.46 8.56 2.57
CA ALA A 40 6.21 8.13 1.20
C ALA A 40 4.90 7.36 1.06
N ILE A 41 4.64 6.41 1.98
CA ILE A 41 3.35 5.70 2.03
C ILE A 41 2.19 6.69 2.23
N ASN A 42 2.35 7.67 3.11
CA ASN A 42 1.34 8.69 3.35
C ASN A 42 1.05 9.53 2.09
N TYR A 43 2.08 9.93 1.36
CA TYR A 43 1.92 10.67 0.10
C TYR A 43 1.25 9.84 -1.00
N ILE A 44 1.53 8.54 -1.06
CA ILE A 44 0.89 7.60 -1.99
C ILE A 44 -0.60 7.45 -1.66
N VAL A 45 -0.92 7.24 -0.38
CA VAL A 45 -2.29 7.00 0.09
C VAL A 45 -3.16 8.24 -0.07
N ASN A 46 -2.64 9.42 0.27
CA ASN A 46 -3.34 10.70 0.08
C ASN A 46 -3.35 11.18 -1.38
N GLY A 47 -2.68 10.47 -2.30
CA GLY A 47 -2.62 10.86 -3.71
C GLY A 47 -1.81 12.13 -3.97
N HIS A 48 -0.88 12.51 -3.08
CA HIS A 48 0.12 13.53 -3.40
C HIS A 48 1.09 13.04 -4.48
N THR A 49 1.43 11.76 -4.45
CA THR A 49 2.26 11.07 -5.43
C THR A 49 1.48 9.92 -6.08
N TRP A 50 1.88 9.48 -7.28
CA TRP A 50 1.25 8.35 -7.99
C TRP A 50 -0.27 8.50 -8.16
N LYS A 51 -0.69 9.70 -8.58
CA LYS A 51 -2.11 10.06 -8.83
C LYS A 51 -2.77 9.21 -9.91
N HIS A 52 -1.99 8.77 -10.90
CA HIS A 52 -2.46 7.95 -12.02
C HIS A 52 -2.66 6.47 -11.63
N VAL A 53 -2.10 6.02 -10.50
CA VAL A 53 -2.20 4.62 -10.06
C VAL A 53 -3.48 4.43 -9.25
N GLN A 54 -4.34 3.52 -9.71
CA GLN A 54 -5.57 3.15 -9.01
C GLN A 54 -5.29 2.04 -7.98
N PRO A 55 -6.02 2.00 -6.85
CA PRO A 55 -5.90 0.90 -5.90
C PRO A 55 -6.31 -0.43 -6.56
N ALA A 56 -5.61 -1.51 -6.26
CA ALA A 56 -5.97 -2.84 -6.75
C ALA A 56 -7.38 -3.24 -6.25
N SER A 57 -8.31 -3.53 -7.17
CA SER A 57 -9.74 -3.65 -6.86
C SER A 57 -10.22 -5.03 -6.35
N GLY A 58 -9.42 -6.09 -6.37
CA GLY A 58 -9.97 -7.45 -6.12
C GLY A 58 -9.06 -8.40 -5.37
N ASP A 59 -7.77 -8.42 -5.69
CA ASP A 59 -6.84 -9.38 -5.12
C ASP A 59 -5.55 -8.64 -4.77
N VAL A 60 -5.53 -8.08 -3.56
CA VAL A 60 -4.29 -7.56 -2.98
C VAL A 60 -3.36 -8.74 -2.71
N TRP A 61 -2.22 -8.75 -3.39
CA TRP A 61 -1.18 -9.71 -3.08
C TRP A 61 -0.64 -9.32 -1.71
N PHE A 62 -0.96 -10.10 -0.69
CA PHE A 62 -0.32 -10.00 0.61
C PHE A 62 1.02 -10.72 0.50
N PRO A 63 2.16 -10.01 0.38
CA PRO A 63 3.43 -10.66 0.71
C PRO A 63 3.29 -11.22 2.12
N LYS A 64 3.91 -12.37 2.42
CA LYS A 64 3.93 -12.96 3.77
C LYS A 64 4.73 -12.07 4.73
N ILE A 65 4.28 -10.84 4.95
CA ILE A 65 4.67 -9.97 6.04
C ILE A 65 3.94 -10.53 7.24
N ASP A 66 4.68 -11.33 8.00
CA ASP A 66 4.42 -11.90 9.32
C ASP A 66 3.03 -11.63 9.93
N ALA A 67 2.37 -12.70 10.37
CA ALA A 67 1.00 -12.76 10.89
C ALA A 67 0.70 -11.89 12.14
N SER A 68 1.58 -10.97 12.49
CA SER A 68 1.50 -10.04 13.61
C SER A 68 0.89 -8.68 13.26
N ILE A 69 0.67 -8.36 11.98
CA ILE A 69 -0.05 -7.14 11.55
C ILE A 69 -1.57 -7.32 11.59
N GLY A 70 -2.11 -7.36 12.81
CA GLY A 70 -3.46 -6.89 13.14
C GLY A 70 -4.63 -7.44 12.32
N LYS A 71 -5.33 -8.43 12.87
CA LYS A 71 -6.74 -8.69 12.57
C LYS A 71 -7.53 -7.38 12.73
N ARG A 72 -7.84 -6.68 11.64
CA ARG A 72 -8.86 -5.62 11.64
C ARG A 72 -9.89 -5.92 10.56
N SER A 73 -10.87 -6.71 10.95
CA SER A 73 -12.17 -6.82 10.32
C SER A 73 -12.80 -5.43 10.27
N LYS A 74 -12.92 -4.87 9.07
CA LYS A 74 -13.85 -3.77 8.79
C LYS A 74 -14.77 -4.26 7.69
N GLY A 75 -16.04 -4.40 8.06
CA GLY A 75 -17.10 -4.85 7.19
C GLY A 75 -17.20 -3.99 5.94
N VAL A 76 -17.42 -4.67 4.82
CA VAL A 76 -18.00 -4.11 3.60
C VAL A 76 -19.33 -3.47 3.99
N SER A 77 -19.38 -2.13 3.98
CA SER A 77 -20.66 -1.41 4.03
C SER A 77 -21.26 -1.40 2.63
N LYS A 78 -22.56 -1.75 2.63
CA LYS A 78 -23.47 -2.02 1.52
C LYS A 78 -23.79 -0.80 0.67
#